data_AF-A0A914ENA8-F1
#
_entry.id   AF-A0A914ENA8-F1
#
_cell.length_a   1.000
_cell.length_b   1.000
_cell.length_c   1.000
_cell.angle_alpha   90.00
_cell.angle_beta   90.00
_cell.angle_gamma   90.00
#
_symmetry.space_group_name_H-M   'P 1'
#
loop_
_entity.id
_entity.type
_entity.pdbx_description
1 polymer ?
#
loop_
_entity_poly.entity_id
_entity_poly.type
_entity_poly.pdbx_seq_one_letter_code
_entity_poly.pdbx_strand_id
1 'polypeptide(L)'
;MEEPKTYSTFRVSVAVVKNDLYVETLYTIVHKIGRSSPIPETQLIKYAKDAFQIDGQYHQKLLDKAMKEKPPIVLLNVHLLEARDLIAKDIN
;
A
#
# COMPACT_ATOMS: atom_id res chain seq x y z
N MET A 1 -28.48 42.74 2.18
CA MET A 1 -27.75 42.30 0.97
C MET A 1 -26.47 41.68 1.48
N GLU A 2 -26.33 40.36 1.37
CA GLU A 2 -25.18 39.62 1.88
C GLU A 2 -24.27 39.28 0.68
N GLU A 3 -22.98 39.64 0.74
CA GLU A 3 -22.02 39.35 -0.32
C GLU A 3 -21.75 37.84 -0.43
N PRO A 4 -21.57 37.31 -1.66
CA PRO A 4 -21.31 35.89 -1.85
C PRO A 4 -19.90 35.53 -1.34
N LYS A 5 -19.84 34.57 -0.41
CA LYS A 5 -18.58 33.99 0.07
C LYS A 5 -17.92 33.20 -1.06
N THR A 6 -16.81 33.71 -1.57
CA THR A 6 -15.97 33.01 -2.55
C THR A 6 -15.21 31.88 -1.86
N TYR A 7 -15.69 30.65 -2.01
CA TYR A 7 -14.93 29.46 -1.61
C TYR A 7 -13.87 29.17 -2.66
N SER A 8 -12.59 29.20 -2.25
CA SER A 8 -11.47 28.81 -3.10
C SER A 8 -11.56 27.32 -3.40
N THR A 9 -11.92 26.97 -4.63
CA THR A 9 -11.94 25.58 -5.10
C THR A 9 -10.51 25.08 -5.27
N PHE A 10 -10.06 24.22 -4.37
CA PHE A 10 -8.75 23.55 -4.47
C PHE A 10 -8.78 22.52 -5.61
N ARG A 11 -8.22 22.87 -6.77
CA ARG A 11 -8.10 21.93 -7.91
C ARG A 11 -6.90 21.03 -7.68
N VAL A 12 -7.15 19.78 -7.26
CA VAL A 12 -6.10 18.74 -7.27
C VAL A 12 -5.88 18.30 -8.72
N SER A 13 -4.67 18.52 -9.23
CA SER A 13 -4.29 18.18 -10.60
C SER A 13 -4.23 16.65 -10.78
N VAL A 14 -4.85 16.12 -11.84
CA VAL A 14 -4.89 14.67 -12.18
C VAL A 14 -3.50 14.03 -12.25
N ALA A 15 -2.48 14.79 -12.67
CA ALA A 15 -1.10 14.31 -12.72
C ALA A 15 -0.49 14.04 -11.33
N VAL A 16 -0.87 14.82 -10.31
CA VAL A 16 -0.41 14.62 -8.92
C VAL A 16 -0.99 13.31 -8.38
N VAL A 17 -2.29 13.09 -8.63
CA VAL A 17 -2.99 11.86 -8.24
C VAL A 17 -2.35 10.60 -8.87
N LYS A 18 -1.91 10.69 -10.13
CA LYS A 18 -1.28 9.56 -10.83
C LYS A 18 0.07 9.16 -10.19
N ASN A 19 0.88 10.13 -9.79
CA ASN A 19 2.19 9.88 -9.19
C ASN A 19 2.06 9.31 -7.78
N ASP A 20 1.15 9.86 -6.98
CA ASP A 20 0.91 9.39 -5.62
C ASP A 20 0.36 7.95 -5.62
N LEU A 21 -0.56 7.65 -6.55
CA LEU A 21 -1.08 6.30 -6.74
C LEU A 21 0.01 5.30 -7.15
N TYR A 22 0.93 5.73 -8.02
CA TYR A 22 2.05 4.89 -8.44
C TYR A 22 3.02 4.59 -7.29
N VAL A 23 3.35 5.60 -6.48
CA VAL A 23 4.20 5.42 -5.29
C VAL A 23 3.55 4.47 -4.28
N GLU A 24 2.25 4.61 -4.00
CA GLU A 24 1.52 3.71 -3.10
C GLU A 24 1.49 2.26 -3.63
N THR A 25 1.37 2.11 -4.95
CA THR A 25 1.43 0.78 -5.60
C THR A 25 2.80 0.14 -5.39
N LEU A 26 3.89 0.88 -5.62
CA LEU A 26 5.25 0.40 -5.36
C LEU A 26 5.48 0.11 -3.87
N TYR A 27 5.01 0.98 -2.98
CA TYR A 27 5.10 0.77 -1.53
C TYR A 27 4.40 -0.51 -1.10
N THR A 28 3.21 -0.77 -1.64
CA THR A 28 2.45 -2.00 -1.38
C THR A 28 3.21 -3.23 -1.84
N ILE A 29 3.75 -3.20 -3.05
CA ILE A 29 4.52 -4.31 -3.61
C ILE A 29 5.74 -4.64 -2.73
N VAL A 30 6.48 -3.62 -2.30
CA VAL A 30 7.72 -3.77 -1.52
C VAL A 30 7.45 -4.14 -0.05
N HIS A 31 6.41 -3.59 0.58
CA HIS A 31 6.24 -3.67 2.04
C HIS A 31 5.03 -4.48 2.52
N LYS A 32 3.98 -4.61 1.71
CA LYS A 32 2.70 -5.19 2.15
C LYS A 32 2.43 -6.58 1.56
N ILE A 33 3.09 -6.94 0.46
CA ILE A 33 2.93 -8.28 -0.12
C ILE A 33 3.72 -9.30 0.71
N GLY A 34 3.01 -10.33 1.18
CA GLY A 34 3.62 -11.42 1.92
C GLY A 34 4.62 -12.21 1.07
N ARG A 35 5.68 -12.72 1.71
CA ARG A 35 6.77 -13.48 1.06
C ARG A 35 6.36 -14.83 0.48
N SER A 36 5.11 -15.24 0.61
CA SER A 36 4.57 -16.49 0.06
C SER A 36 3.99 -16.34 -1.36
N SER A 37 4.06 -15.15 -1.96
CA SER A 37 3.60 -14.94 -3.34
C SER A 37 4.38 -15.81 -4.32
N PRO A 38 3.71 -16.56 -5.21
CA PRO A 38 4.37 -17.31 -6.29
C PRO A 38 4.95 -16.38 -7.37
N ILE A 39 4.54 -15.11 -7.40
CA ILE A 39 4.98 -14.12 -8.37
C ILE A 39 6.14 -13.31 -7.76
N PRO A 40 7.30 -13.23 -8.42
CA PRO A 40 8.41 -12.40 -7.97
C PRO A 40 8.06 -10.92 -7.93
N GLU A 41 8.56 -10.20 -6.92
CA GLU A 41 8.37 -8.75 -6.76
C GLU A 41 8.77 -7.98 -8.01
N THR A 42 9.86 -8.37 -8.67
CA THR A 42 10.35 -7.74 -9.91
C THR A 42 9.36 -7.82 -11.06
N GLN A 43 8.56 -8.90 -11.16
CA GLN A 43 7.50 -9.01 -12.16
C GLN A 43 6.33 -8.09 -11.85
N LEU A 44 5.98 -7.94 -10.56
CA LEU A 44 4.92 -7.02 -10.12
C LEU A 44 5.31 -5.56 -10.37
N ILE A 45 6.55 -5.19 -10.07
CA ILE A 45 7.08 -3.84 -10.33
C ILE A 45 7.07 -3.55 -11.83
N LYS A 46 7.49 -4.51 -12.67
CA LYS A 46 7.44 -4.38 -14.12
C LYS A 46 6.01 -4.17 -14.62
N TYR A 47 5.08 -5.01 -14.17
CA TYR A 47 3.67 -4.91 -14.52
C TYR A 47 3.09 -3.53 -14.14
N ALA A 48 3.37 -3.05 -12.93
CA ALA A 48 2.91 -1.75 -12.48
C ALA A 48 3.48 -0.61 -13.34
N LYS A 49 4.78 -0.66 -13.68
CA LYS A 49 5.41 0.33 -14.57
C LYS A 49 4.73 0.38 -15.93
N ASP A 50 4.47 -0.79 -16.53
CA ASP A 50 3.86 -0.90 -17.86
C ASP A 50 2.40 -0.40 -17.84
N ALA A 51 1.62 -0.77 -16.82
CA ALA A 51 0.22 -0.35 -16.67
C ALA A 51 0.06 1.16 -16.44
N PHE A 52 0.96 1.79 -15.67
CA PHE A 52 0.92 3.23 -15.41
C PHE A 52 1.65 4.06 -16.48
N GLN A 53 2.35 3.41 -17.41
CA GLN A 53 3.12 4.05 -18.49
C GLN A 53 4.11 5.10 -17.94
N ILE A 54 4.89 4.70 -16.92
CA ILE A 54 5.87 5.58 -16.27
C ILE A 54 7.21 5.51 -16.99
N ASP A 55 7.80 6.68 -17.24
CA ASP A 55 9.15 6.80 -17.79
C ASP A 55 10.20 6.08 -16.93
N GLY A 56 11.22 5.50 -17.55
CA GLY A 56 12.23 4.69 -16.86
C GLY A 56 13.05 5.47 -15.83
N GLN A 57 13.44 6.72 -16.12
CA GLN A 57 14.19 7.53 -15.15
C GLN A 57 13.31 7.99 -14.00
N TYR A 58 12.05 8.31 -14.31
CA TYR A 58 11.09 8.72 -13.29
C TYR A 58 10.68 7.55 -12.38
N HIS A 59 10.52 6.36 -12.95
CA HIS A 59 10.26 5.11 -12.23
C HIS A 59 11.30 4.87 -11.13
N GLN A 60 12.60 4.95 -11.45
CA GLN A 60 13.65 4.67 -10.47
C GLN A 60 13.57 5.63 -9.27
N LYS A 61 13.32 6.93 -9.51
CA LYS A 61 13.16 7.92 -8.44
C LYS A 61 11.98 7.59 -7.52
N LEU A 62 10.86 7.16 -8.08
CA LEU A 62 9.66 6.79 -7.32
C LEU A 62 9.82 5.47 -6.57
N LEU A 63 10.54 4.51 -7.16
CA LEU A 63 10.89 3.25 -6.52
C LEU A 63 11.81 3.48 -5.32
N ASP A 64 12.87 4.29 -5.48
CA ASP A 64 13.77 4.66 -4.39
C ASP A 64 13.01 5.38 -3.26
N LYS A 65 12.02 6.21 -3.60
CA LYS A 65 11.14 6.86 -2.62
C LYS A 65 10.35 5.81 -1.84
N ALA A 66 9.65 4.91 -2.53
CA ALA A 66 8.87 3.86 -1.90
C ALA A 66 9.73 2.97 -0.98
N MET A 67 10.91 2.53 -1.43
CA MET A 67 11.81 1.65 -0.67
C MET A 67 12.41 2.31 0.60
N LYS A 68 12.52 3.64 0.63
CA LYS A 68 13.02 4.37 1.81
C LYS A 68 11.97 4.57 2.89
N GLU A 69 10.69 4.40 2.56
CA GLU A 69 9.63 4.51 3.54
C GLU A 69 9.66 3.34 4.52
N LYS A 70 9.24 3.60 5.76
CA LYS A 70 9.26 2.57 6.79
C LYS A 70 8.21 1.50 6.46
N PRO A 71 8.53 0.21 6.63
CA PRO A 71 7.53 -0.84 6.56
C PRO A 71 6.38 -0.57 7.56
N PRO A 72 5.14 -1.00 7.24
CA PRO A 72 4.01 -0.78 8.13
C PRO A 72 4.18 -1.58 9.43
N ILE A 73 3.82 -0.96 10.56
CA ILE A 73 3.74 -1.66 11.85
C ILE A 73 2.38 -2.36 11.89
N VAL A 74 2.39 -3.69 11.90
CA VAL A 74 1.16 -4.49 12.05
C VAL A 74 0.85 -4.65 13.53
N LEU A 75 -0.26 -4.06 13.97
CA LEU A 75 -0.78 -4.23 15.34
C LEU A 75 -1.99 -5.15 15.31
N LEU A 76 -1.81 -6.40 15.72
CA LEU A 76 -2.91 -7.35 15.85
C LEU A 76 -3.38 -7.36 17.31
N ASN A 77 -4.60 -6.87 17.55
CA ASN A 77 -5.24 -7.03 18.85
C ASN A 77 -6.10 -8.29 18.85
N VAL A 78 -5.71 -9.29 19.63
CA VAL A 78 -6.47 -10.55 19.77
C VAL A 78 -7.07 -10.61 21.16
N HIS A 79 -8.40 -10.65 21.22
CA HIS A 79 -9.13 -10.97 22.45
C HIS A 79 -9.64 -12.40 22.36
N LEU A 80 -9.07 -13.29 23.19
CA LEU A 80 -9.61 -14.63 23.37
C LEU A 80 -10.78 -14.56 24.35
N LEU A 81 -11.97 -14.92 23.89
CA LEU A 81 -13.17 -14.89 24.73
C LEU A 81 -13.29 -16.18 25.54
N GLU A 82 -13.35 -17.32 24.87
CA GLU A 82 -13.37 -18.64 25.47
C GLU A 82 -13.01 -19.70 24.41
N ALA A 83 -12.51 -20.84 24.85
CA ALA A 83 -12.34 -22.01 24.00
C ALA A 83 -13.43 -23.04 24.38
N ARG A 84 -14.04 -23.66 23.38
CA ARG A 84 -15.08 -24.69 23.57
C ARG A 84 -14.59 -26.02 23.04
N ASP A 85 -15.14 -27.11 23.58
CA ASP A 85 -14.94 -28.47 23.08
C ASP A 85 -13.47 -28.89 22.98
N LEU A 86 -12.67 -28.47 23.96
CA LEU A 86 -11.25 -28.83 24.06
C LEU A 86 -11.13 -30.35 24.22
N ILE A 87 -10.39 -30.98 23.31
CA ILE A 87 -10.09 -32.41 23.40
C ILE A 87 -8.99 -32.59 24.45
N ALA A 88 -9.27 -33.40 25.47
CA ALA A 88 -8.27 -33.74 26.47
C ALA A 88 -7.11 -34.51 25.81
N LYS A 89 -5.90 -34.05 26.05
CA LYS A 89 -4.69 -34.85 25.81
C LYS A 89 -4.59 -35.78 27.02
N ASP A 90 -4.96 -37.05 26.87
CA ASP A 90 -5.07 -38.04 27.95
C ASP A 90 -3.99 -37.89 29.05
N ILE A 91 -4.46 -37.93 30.31
CA ILE A 91 -3.65 -38.02 31.52
C ILE A 91 -3.19 -39.47 31.69
N ASN A 92 -1.92 -39.74 31.39
CA ASN A 92 -1.24 -40.96 31.85
C ASN A 92 -0.72 -40.77 33.28
#